data_AF-A0AB34FW14-F1
#
_entry.id   AF-A0AB34FW14-F1
#
_cell.length_a   1.000
_cell.length_b   1.000
_cell.length_c   1.000
_cell.angle_alpha   90.00
_cell.angle_beta   90.00
_cell.angle_gamma   90.00
#
_symmetry.space_group_name_H-M   'P 1'
#
loop_
_entity.id
_entity.type
_entity.pdbx_description
1 polymer ?
#
loop_
_entity_poly.entity_id
_entity_poly.type
_entity_poly.pdbx_seq_one_letter_code
_entity_poly.pdbx_strand_id
1 'polypeptide(L)'
;MPTRPPPEYTDDPGTLLDETADSLSELSKCKLDADLRAAAKDLSNFIHNVRHLSRDYQSRDDQLCAMFPIRNWLRFVPRAPDKFAAGGDFKLYLYLANYETTMLIMGSILPWVELPLAIPERWTCVEKIREFLQSQVDSIVDGDDIAGAAQTYKAYTNWMGVAEKVMNQHHFD
;
A
#
# COMPACT_ATOMS: atom_id res chain seq x y z
N MET A 1 11.36 25.86 -2.74
CA MET A 1 11.82 24.97 -1.67
C MET A 1 12.77 23.96 -2.29
N PRO A 2 13.85 23.52 -1.63
CA PRO A 2 14.69 22.49 -2.20
C PRO A 2 13.89 21.18 -2.22
N THR A 3 13.54 20.71 -3.42
CA THR A 3 12.90 19.42 -3.66
C THR A 3 13.89 18.34 -3.24
N ARG A 4 13.58 17.61 -2.17
CA ARG A 4 14.36 16.45 -1.75
C ARG A 4 14.37 15.45 -2.92
N PRO A 5 15.51 14.82 -3.24
CA PRO A 5 15.54 13.83 -4.31
C PRO A 5 14.55 12.69 -4.02
N PRO A 6 13.89 12.14 -5.04
CA PRO A 6 13.00 11.01 -4.89
C PRO A 6 13.76 9.81 -4.28
N PRO A 7 13.07 8.90 -3.58
CA PRO A 7 13.69 7.67 -3.10
C PRO A 7 14.32 6.90 -4.26
N GLU A 8 15.59 6.51 -4.13
CA GLU A 8 16.27 5.65 -5.09
C GLU A 8 15.95 4.19 -4.75
N TYR A 9 15.39 3.48 -5.72
CA TYR A 9 15.08 2.06 -5.59
C TYR A 9 16.07 1.24 -6.43
N THR A 10 16.52 0.08 -5.92
CA THR A 10 17.37 -0.84 -6.69
C THR A 10 16.58 -1.54 -7.79
N ASP A 11 15.28 -1.73 -7.57
CA ASP A 11 14.33 -2.23 -8.56
C ASP A 11 13.62 -1.06 -9.27
N ASP A 12 13.24 -1.26 -10.53
CA ASP A 12 12.47 -0.26 -11.27
C ASP A 12 11.15 0.04 -10.54
N PRO A 13 10.83 1.32 -10.24
CA PRO A 13 9.62 1.68 -9.51
C PRO A 13 8.32 1.18 -10.16
N GLY A 14 8.30 1.05 -11.50
CA GLY A 14 7.18 0.46 -12.23
C GLY A 14 7.01 -1.03 -11.92
N THR A 15 8.10 -1.77 -11.80
CA THR A 15 8.08 -3.18 -11.38
C THR A 15 7.55 -3.33 -9.95
N LEU A 16 8.03 -2.52 -9.01
CA LEU A 16 7.54 -2.53 -7.63
C LEU A 16 6.04 -2.18 -7.54
N LEU A 17 5.58 -1.26 -8.39
CA LEU A 17 4.18 -0.89 -8.49
C LEU A 17 3.31 -2.03 -9.04
N ASP A 18 3.83 -2.78 -10.02
CA ASP A 18 3.16 -3.97 -10.58
C ASP A 18 3.02 -5.08 -9.54
N GLU A 19 4.09 -5.37 -8.78
CA GLU A 19 4.03 -6.36 -7.70
C GLU A 19 3.07 -5.94 -6.57
N THR A 20 2.99 -4.64 -6.28
CA THR A 20 1.99 -4.10 -5.33
C THR A 20 0.57 -4.27 -5.86
N ALA A 21 0.35 -4.08 -7.17
CA ALA A 21 -0.95 -4.33 -7.80
C ALA A 21 -1.35 -5.81 -7.70
N ASP A 22 -0.40 -6.73 -7.86
CA ASP A 22 -0.62 -8.17 -7.71
C ASP A 22 -0.96 -8.54 -6.27
N SER A 23 -0.27 -7.96 -5.28
CA SER A 23 -0.61 -8.14 -3.86
C SER A 23 -2.03 -7.67 -3.55
N LEU A 24 -2.41 -6.48 -4.02
CA LEU A 24 -3.76 -5.93 -3.85
C LEU A 24 -4.83 -6.77 -4.56
N SER A 25 -4.49 -7.37 -5.70
CA SER A 25 -5.35 -8.32 -6.42
C SER A 25 -5.61 -9.58 -5.59
N GLU A 26 -4.58 -10.13 -4.93
CA GLU A 26 -4.76 -11.26 -4.01
C GLU A 26 -5.59 -10.90 -2.78
N LEU A 27 -5.41 -9.70 -2.22
CA LEU A 27 -6.27 -9.20 -1.13
C LEU A 27 -7.73 -9.07 -1.58
N SER A 28 -7.97 -8.61 -2.81
CA SER A 28 -9.32 -8.42 -3.36
C SER A 28 -10.08 -9.74 -3.55
N LYS A 29 -9.37 -10.88 -3.61
CA LYS A 29 -9.96 -12.24 -3.63
C LYS A 29 -10.38 -12.72 -2.24
N CYS A 30 -9.93 -12.07 -1.18
CA CYS A 30 -10.33 -12.40 0.19
C CYS A 30 -11.77 -11.99 0.47
N LYS A 31 -12.36 -12.54 1.54
CA LYS A 31 -13.66 -12.08 2.05
C LYS A 31 -13.49 -10.73 2.75
N LEU A 32 -13.67 -9.65 1.99
CA LEU A 32 -13.63 -8.25 2.45
C LEU A 32 -15.05 -7.73 2.71
N ASP A 33 -15.20 -6.86 3.71
CA ASP A 33 -16.40 -6.05 3.88
C ASP A 33 -16.57 -5.04 2.73
N ALA A 34 -17.73 -4.38 2.67
CA ALA A 34 -18.07 -3.47 1.57
C ALA A 34 -17.14 -2.25 1.49
N ASP A 35 -16.74 -1.71 2.64
CA ASP A 35 -15.89 -0.52 2.73
C ASP A 35 -14.47 -0.86 2.25
N LEU A 36 -13.92 -1.97 2.75
CA LEU A 36 -12.59 -2.45 2.42
C LEU A 36 -12.49 -2.87 0.94
N ARG A 37 -13.53 -3.50 0.40
CA ARG A 37 -13.60 -3.83 -1.04
C ARG A 37 -13.62 -2.58 -1.92
N ALA A 38 -14.41 -1.57 -1.55
CA ALA A 38 -14.43 -0.30 -2.28
C ALA A 38 -13.07 0.40 -2.23
N ALA A 39 -12.41 0.36 -1.07
CA ALA A 39 -11.08 0.93 -0.90
C ALA A 39 -9.98 0.21 -1.69
N ALA A 40 -10.00 -1.12 -1.73
CA ALA A 40 -9.09 -1.92 -2.55
C ALA A 40 -9.28 -1.64 -4.05
N LYS A 41 -10.54 -1.53 -4.51
CA LYS A 41 -10.85 -1.17 -5.89
C LYS A 41 -10.31 0.22 -6.26
N ASP A 42 -10.51 1.21 -5.40
CA ASP A 42 -10.05 2.57 -5.66
C ASP A 42 -8.52 2.67 -5.70
N LEU A 43 -7.83 1.94 -4.81
CA LEU A 43 -6.37 1.82 -4.85
C LEU A 43 -5.90 1.13 -6.14
N SER A 44 -6.57 0.07 -6.57
CA SER A 44 -6.25 -0.64 -7.82
C SER A 44 -6.43 0.26 -9.05
N ASN A 45 -7.53 1.02 -9.12
CA ASN A 45 -7.75 2.01 -10.19
C ASN A 45 -6.66 3.08 -10.20
N PHE A 46 -6.23 3.52 -9.02
CA PHE A 46 -5.17 4.51 -8.91
C PHE A 46 -3.83 3.97 -9.42
N ILE A 47 -3.42 2.78 -8.97
CA ILE A 47 -2.22 2.11 -9.47
C ILE A 47 -2.30 1.96 -10.99
N HIS A 48 -3.45 1.54 -11.52
CA HIS A 48 -3.67 1.42 -12.96
C HIS A 48 -3.48 2.77 -13.69
N ASN A 49 -4.07 3.86 -13.18
CA ASN A 49 -3.93 5.18 -13.79
C ASN A 49 -2.46 5.63 -13.83
N VAL A 50 -1.72 5.39 -12.74
CA VAL A 50 -0.29 5.74 -12.67
C VAL A 50 0.54 4.93 -13.66
N ARG A 51 0.25 3.65 -13.84
CA ARG A 51 0.92 2.80 -14.86
C ARG A 51 0.69 3.28 -16.29
N HIS A 52 -0.46 3.91 -16.56
CA HIS A 52 -0.85 4.37 -17.89
C HIS A 52 -0.59 5.86 -18.13
N LEU A 53 0.03 6.57 -17.18
CA LEU A 53 0.54 7.91 -17.42
C LEU A 53 1.61 7.86 -18.52
N SER A 54 1.41 8.63 -19.58
CA SER A 54 2.39 8.75 -20.65
C SER A 54 3.71 9.31 -20.10
N ARG A 55 4.82 8.62 -20.37
CA ARG A 55 6.17 9.07 -19.99
C ARG A 55 6.54 10.39 -20.69
N ASP A 56 5.93 10.68 -21.84
CA ASP A 56 6.25 11.85 -22.66
C ASP A 56 5.49 13.12 -22.23
N TYR A 57 4.51 13.00 -21.33
CA TYR A 57 3.68 14.12 -20.86
C TYR A 57 3.48 14.03 -19.33
N GLN A 58 4.51 14.46 -18.59
CA GLN A 58 4.46 14.54 -17.14
C GLN A 58 4.47 15.98 -16.66
N SER A 59 3.49 16.78 -17.10
CA SER A 59 3.27 18.06 -16.45
C SER A 59 2.85 17.82 -15.00
N ARG A 60 3.06 18.80 -14.13
CA ARG A 60 2.57 18.76 -12.75
C ARG A 60 1.06 18.49 -12.70
N ASP A 61 0.32 19.06 -13.64
CA ASP A 61 -1.14 18.92 -13.71
C ASP A 61 -1.54 17.49 -14.09
N ASP A 62 -0.82 16.84 -15.00
CA ASP A 62 -1.06 15.43 -15.37
C ASP A 62 -0.81 14.48 -14.19
N GLN A 63 0.28 14.71 -13.45
CA GLN A 63 0.61 13.92 -12.26
C GLN A 63 -0.40 14.14 -11.12
N LEU A 64 -0.87 15.36 -10.91
CA LEU A 64 -1.93 15.65 -9.93
C LEU A 64 -3.26 15.02 -10.35
N CYS A 65 -3.63 15.08 -11.63
CA CYS A 65 -4.85 14.44 -12.14
C CYS A 65 -4.85 12.94 -11.89
N ALA A 66 -3.70 12.27 -12.04
CA ALA A 66 -3.58 10.84 -11.77
C ALA A 66 -3.83 10.47 -10.31
N MET A 67 -3.58 11.38 -9.35
CA MET A 67 -3.86 11.14 -7.92
C MET A 67 -5.34 11.26 -7.55
N PHE A 68 -6.14 11.91 -8.37
CA PHE A 68 -7.54 12.16 -8.02
C PHE A 68 -8.44 10.97 -8.42
N PRO A 69 -9.34 10.49 -7.53
CA PRO A 69 -9.59 10.90 -6.15
C PRO A 69 -9.30 9.75 -5.16
N ILE A 70 -8.07 9.65 -4.66
CA ILE A 70 -7.81 8.75 -3.52
C ILE A 70 -8.33 9.40 -2.24
N ARG A 71 -9.59 9.11 -1.90
CA ARG A 71 -10.21 9.58 -0.65
C ARG A 71 -10.59 8.46 0.31
N ASN A 72 -10.34 7.20 -0.04
CA ASN A 72 -10.93 6.07 0.69
C ASN A 72 -10.16 5.62 1.94
N TRP A 73 -8.84 5.80 2.03
CA TRP A 73 -8.12 5.49 3.27
C TRP A 73 -8.62 6.35 4.46
N LEU A 74 -9.01 7.59 4.18
CA LEU A 74 -9.62 8.50 5.16
C LEU A 74 -10.92 7.95 5.76
N ARG A 75 -11.61 7.02 5.08
CA ARG A 75 -12.83 6.40 5.62
C ARG A 75 -12.53 5.43 6.77
N PHE A 76 -11.30 4.96 6.89
CA PHE A 76 -10.86 4.08 7.97
C PHE A 76 -10.26 4.85 9.16
N VAL A 77 -9.88 6.12 8.99
CA VAL A 77 -9.35 6.98 10.06
C VAL A 77 -10.30 7.11 11.27
N PRO A 78 -11.63 7.23 11.11
CA PRO A 78 -12.55 7.29 12.26
C PRO A 78 -12.71 5.95 12.99
N ARG A 79 -12.40 4.81 12.36
CA ARG A 79 -12.59 3.46 12.91
C ARG A 79 -11.28 2.80 13.33
N ALA A 80 -10.15 3.43 12.99
CA ALA A 80 -8.81 2.94 13.17
C ALA A 80 -8.45 2.74 14.65
N PRO A 81 -8.55 3.74 15.55
CA PRO A 81 -8.01 3.60 16.91
C PRO A 81 -8.62 2.44 17.70
N ASP A 82 -9.95 2.32 17.71
CA ASP A 82 -10.65 1.29 18.50
C ASP A 82 -10.52 -0.11 17.89
N LYS A 83 -10.58 -0.23 16.55
CA LYS A 83 -10.34 -1.52 15.88
C LYS A 83 -8.88 -1.95 16.02
N PHE A 84 -7.93 -1.02 15.99
CA PHE A 84 -6.51 -1.31 16.16
C PHE A 84 -6.19 -1.74 17.60
N ALA A 85 -6.80 -1.10 18.60
CA ALA A 85 -6.62 -1.45 20.01
C ALA A 85 -7.25 -2.80 20.39
N ALA A 86 -8.26 -3.28 19.65
CA ALA A 86 -8.96 -4.54 19.91
C ALA A 86 -8.32 -5.79 19.26
N GLY A 87 -7.12 -5.68 18.68
CA GLY A 87 -6.51 -6.77 17.90
C GLY A 87 -7.07 -6.82 16.48
N GLY A 88 -6.93 -5.71 15.76
CA GLY A 88 -7.77 -5.36 14.62
C GLY A 88 -7.75 -6.30 13.41
N ASP A 89 -8.75 -6.07 12.54
CA ASP A 89 -9.01 -6.78 11.29
C ASP A 89 -7.74 -6.93 10.43
N PHE A 90 -7.18 -8.14 10.39
CA PHE A 90 -5.96 -8.48 9.66
C PHE A 90 -6.00 -8.00 8.20
N LYS A 91 -7.16 -8.10 7.54
CA LYS A 91 -7.34 -7.71 6.13
C LYS A 91 -7.34 -6.18 5.97
N LEU A 92 -7.85 -5.45 6.96
CA LEU A 92 -7.73 -3.99 6.99
C LEU A 92 -6.28 -3.55 7.11
N TYR A 93 -5.50 -4.18 8.00
CA TYR A 93 -4.08 -3.88 8.10
C TYR A 93 -3.32 -4.22 6.82
N LEU A 94 -3.63 -5.35 6.19
CA LEU A 94 -3.04 -5.74 4.92
C LEU A 94 -3.38 -4.75 3.78
N TYR A 95 -4.59 -4.18 3.79
CA TYR A 95 -4.94 -3.07 2.88
C TYR A 95 -4.12 -1.81 3.16
N LEU A 96 -4.00 -1.40 4.42
CA LEU A 96 -3.22 -0.22 4.79
C LEU A 96 -1.74 -0.39 4.44
N ALA A 97 -1.23 -1.61 4.59
CA ALA A 97 0.11 -1.99 4.18
C ALA A 97 0.30 -1.79 2.66
N ASN A 98 -0.61 -2.32 1.84
CA ASN A 98 -0.60 -2.11 0.39
C ASN A 98 -0.71 -0.62 0.01
N TYR A 99 -1.54 0.14 0.73
CA TYR A 99 -1.70 1.57 0.52
C TYR A 99 -0.40 2.33 0.78
N GLU A 100 0.24 2.13 1.94
CA GLU A 100 1.47 2.84 2.28
C GLU A 100 2.64 2.42 1.39
N THR A 101 2.78 1.13 1.05
CA THR A 101 3.78 0.65 0.08
C THR A 101 3.58 1.31 -1.28
N THR A 102 2.33 1.41 -1.76
CA THR A 102 2.00 2.11 -3.01
C THR A 102 2.43 3.58 -2.96
N MET A 103 2.12 4.28 -1.86
CA MET A 103 2.49 5.69 -1.69
C MET A 103 4.00 5.89 -1.67
N LEU A 104 4.76 5.00 -1.04
CA LEU A 104 6.22 5.05 -1.05
C LEU A 104 6.77 4.99 -2.47
N ILE A 105 6.40 3.94 -3.23
CA ILE A 105 6.84 3.73 -4.61
C ILE A 105 6.51 4.95 -5.49
N MET A 106 5.33 5.52 -5.29
CA MET A 106 4.88 6.67 -6.07
C MET A 106 5.65 7.96 -5.80
N GLY A 107 6.31 8.09 -4.65
CA GLY A 107 7.21 9.21 -4.40
C GLY A 107 8.31 9.31 -5.46
N SER A 108 8.69 8.20 -6.08
CA SER A 108 9.68 8.16 -7.16
C SER A 108 9.08 8.25 -8.56
N ILE A 109 7.82 7.82 -8.74
CA ILE A 109 7.13 7.87 -10.04
C ILE A 109 6.52 9.26 -10.30
N LEU A 110 6.03 9.92 -9.26
CA LEU A 110 5.33 11.20 -9.31
C LEU A 110 6.09 12.27 -8.50
N PRO A 111 7.30 12.68 -8.92
CA PRO A 111 8.15 13.58 -8.13
C PRO A 111 7.56 14.98 -7.91
N TRP A 112 6.58 15.40 -8.73
CA TRP A 112 5.92 16.71 -8.58
C TRP A 112 4.74 16.68 -7.60
N VAL A 113 4.39 15.48 -7.13
CA VAL A 113 3.37 15.26 -6.13
C VAL A 113 4.02 15.34 -4.76
N GLU A 114 3.72 16.41 -4.03
CA GLU A 114 3.98 16.45 -2.59
C GLU A 114 3.02 15.47 -1.90
N LEU A 115 3.45 14.21 -1.76
CA LEU A 115 2.65 13.20 -1.10
C LEU A 115 2.28 13.68 0.32
N PRO A 116 1.00 13.49 0.77
CA PRO A 116 0.48 14.14 1.97
C PRO A 116 1.08 13.65 3.31
N LEU A 117 2.11 12.81 3.30
CA LEU A 117 2.94 12.48 4.45
C LEU A 117 4.39 12.41 3.97
N ALA A 118 5.31 12.93 4.78
CA ALA A 118 6.72 12.83 4.49
C ALA A 118 7.15 11.34 4.44
N ILE A 119 8.07 11.07 3.51
CA ILE A 119 8.52 9.71 3.17
C ILE A 119 8.95 8.93 4.44
N PRO A 120 9.76 9.47 5.35
CA PRO A 120 10.20 8.75 6.56
C PRO A 120 9.05 8.23 7.44
N GLU A 121 7.97 9.00 7.58
CA GLU A 121 6.82 8.65 8.40
C GLU A 121 6.02 7.50 7.76
N ARG A 122 5.92 7.47 6.43
CA ARG A 122 5.30 6.36 5.69
C ARG A 122 6.12 5.09 5.81
N TRP A 123 7.45 5.22 5.78
CA TRP A 123 8.37 4.13 6.03
C TRP A 123 8.18 3.49 7.41
N THR A 124 8.19 4.30 8.46
CA THR A 124 7.89 3.84 9.83
C THR A 124 6.50 3.21 9.93
N CYS A 125 5.53 3.71 9.16
CA CYS A 125 4.18 3.12 9.12
C CYS A 125 4.20 1.70 8.53
N VAL A 126 4.83 1.51 7.36
CA VAL A 126 4.98 0.19 6.71
C VAL A 126 5.71 -0.78 7.64
N GLU A 127 6.78 -0.34 8.29
CA GLU A 127 7.53 -1.16 9.25
C GLU A 127 6.68 -1.61 10.44
N LYS A 128 5.94 -0.69 11.07
CA LYS A 128 5.05 -1.03 12.19
C LYS A 128 3.90 -1.95 11.78
N ILE A 129 3.33 -1.74 10.59
CA ILE A 129 2.29 -2.63 10.06
C ILE A 129 2.90 -4.02 9.78
N ARG A 130 4.13 -4.10 9.27
CA ARG A 130 4.86 -5.36 9.08
C ARG A 130 5.00 -6.13 10.40
N GLU A 131 5.54 -5.48 11.43
CA GLU A 131 5.74 -6.11 12.75
C GLU A 131 4.41 -6.60 13.33
N PHE A 132 3.36 -5.78 13.22
CA PHE A 132 2.02 -6.17 13.65
C PHE A 132 1.52 -7.40 12.90
N LEU A 133 1.53 -7.38 11.56
CA LEU A 133 1.04 -8.49 10.73
C LEU A 133 1.83 -9.78 10.97
N GLN A 134 3.15 -9.68 11.15
CA GLN A 134 4.01 -10.82 11.52
C GLN A 134 3.61 -11.42 12.87
N SER A 135 3.31 -10.58 13.87
CA SER A 135 2.86 -11.04 15.19
C SER A 135 1.47 -11.69 15.18
N GLN A 136 0.66 -11.40 14.15
CA GLN A 136 -0.72 -11.85 14.02
C GLN A 136 -0.91 -12.93 12.95
N VAL A 137 0.14 -13.38 12.25
CA VAL A 137 0.01 -14.30 11.11
C VAL A 137 -0.66 -15.62 11.49
N ASP A 138 -0.40 -16.13 12.69
CA ASP A 138 -0.99 -17.38 13.18
C ASP A 138 -2.50 -17.24 13.44
N SER A 139 -2.97 -16.02 13.72
CA SER A 139 -4.39 -15.72 13.96
C SER A 139 -5.24 -15.72 12.69
N ILE A 140 -4.62 -15.72 11.50
CA ILE A 140 -5.31 -15.80 10.20
C ILE A 140 -6.16 -17.09 10.13
N VAL A 141 -5.67 -18.17 10.75
CA VAL A 141 -6.30 -19.49 10.74
C VAL A 141 -7.49 -19.56 11.71
N ASP A 142 -7.52 -18.72 12.74
CA ASP A 142 -8.56 -18.76 13.78
C ASP A 142 -9.86 -18.02 13.38
N GLY A 143 -9.81 -17.14 12.37
CA GLY A 143 -10.92 -16.26 12.00
C GLY A 143 -11.70 -16.62 10.73
N ASP A 144 -11.11 -17.39 9.81
CA ASP A 144 -11.67 -17.76 8.50
C ASP A 144 -11.73 -19.29 8.33
N ASP A 145 -12.52 -19.78 7.35
CA ASP A 145 -12.39 -21.16 6.91
C ASP A 145 -10.99 -21.41 6.26
N ILE A 146 -10.58 -22.67 6.14
CA ILE A 146 -9.24 -23.05 5.65
C ILE A 146 -8.91 -22.39 4.29
N ALA A 147 -9.89 -22.26 3.41
CA ALA A 147 -9.70 -21.65 2.09
C ALA A 147 -9.53 -20.12 2.20
N GLY A 148 -10.33 -19.45 3.03
CA GLY A 148 -10.21 -18.03 3.34
C GLY A 148 -8.89 -17.68 4.03
N ALA A 149 -8.44 -18.51 4.97
CA ALA A 149 -7.16 -18.37 5.64
C ALA A 149 -5.99 -18.51 4.64
N ALA A 150 -6.02 -19.52 3.77
CA ALA A 150 -5.00 -19.71 2.73
C ALA A 150 -4.93 -18.52 1.75
N GLN A 151 -6.09 -17.98 1.34
CA GLN A 151 -6.14 -16.81 0.47
C GLN A 151 -5.59 -15.55 1.15
N THR A 152 -5.93 -15.34 2.43
CA THR A 152 -5.42 -14.21 3.23
C THR A 152 -3.91 -14.32 3.45
N TYR A 153 -3.41 -15.53 3.75
CA TYR A 153 -1.98 -15.79 3.89
C TYR A 153 -1.22 -15.52 2.58
N LYS A 154 -1.77 -15.94 1.43
CA LYS A 154 -1.18 -15.65 0.12
C LYS A 154 -1.09 -14.14 -0.17
N ALA A 155 -2.15 -13.39 0.15
CA ALA A 155 -2.13 -11.94 0.00
C ALA A 155 -1.06 -11.30 0.91
N TYR A 156 -0.93 -11.79 2.14
CA TYR A 156 0.11 -11.37 3.09
C TYR A 156 1.53 -11.66 2.58
N THR A 157 1.82 -12.88 2.13
CA THR A 157 3.17 -13.24 1.63
C THR A 157 3.55 -12.43 0.39
N ASN A 158 2.59 -12.18 -0.50
CA ASN A 158 2.82 -11.34 -1.67
C ASN A 158 3.14 -9.90 -1.26
N TRP A 159 2.37 -9.33 -0.33
CA TRP A 159 2.69 -7.99 0.19
C TRP A 159 4.07 -7.94 0.85
N MET A 160 4.38 -8.92 1.71
CA MET A 160 5.65 -8.98 2.43
C MET A 160 6.85 -8.94 1.49
N GLY A 161 6.81 -9.71 0.39
CA GLY A 161 7.88 -9.73 -0.60
C GLY A 161 8.14 -8.37 -1.24
N VAL A 162 7.09 -7.59 -1.54
CA VAL A 162 7.23 -6.23 -2.07
C VAL A 162 7.69 -5.27 -1.00
N ALA A 163 7.13 -5.37 0.21
CA ALA A 163 7.49 -4.53 1.33
C ALA A 163 8.97 -4.67 1.69
N GLU A 164 9.54 -5.89 1.67
CA GLU A 164 10.97 -6.12 1.89
C GLU A 164 11.84 -5.47 0.82
N LYS A 165 11.47 -5.56 -0.47
CA LYS A 165 12.21 -4.88 -1.54
C LYS A 165 12.18 -3.37 -1.35
N VAL A 166 10.98 -2.81 -1.19
CA VAL A 166 10.83 -1.38 -0.91
C VAL A 166 11.62 -1.01 0.32
N MET A 167 11.62 -1.84 1.39
CA MET A 167 12.23 -1.52 2.68
C MET A 167 13.75 -1.66 2.77
N ASN A 168 14.34 -2.64 2.11
CA ASN A 168 15.79 -2.91 2.19
C ASN A 168 16.65 -1.86 1.46
N GLN A 169 16.03 -0.85 0.87
CA GLN A 169 16.68 0.13 0.00
C GLN A 169 16.90 1.49 0.70
N HIS A 170 16.45 1.65 1.96
CA HIS A 170 16.77 2.82 2.79
C HIS A 170 18.01 2.59 3.67
N HIS A 171 19.19 2.92 3.14
CA HIS A 171 20.31 3.32 3.98
C HIS A 171 20.20 4.83 4.21
N PHE A 172 19.77 5.23 5.40
CA PHE A 172 19.99 6.59 5.87
C PHE A 172 21.45 6.66 6.37
N ASP A 173 22.30 7.36 5.62
CA ASP A 173 23.47 8.04 6.18
C ASP A 173 23.09 9.47 6.61
#